data_AF-A0A7C2P6W5-F1
#
_entry.id   AF-A0A7C2P6W5-F1
#
_cell.length_a   1.000
_cell.length_b   1.000
_cell.length_c   1.000
_cell.angle_alpha   90.00
_cell.angle_beta   90.00
_cell.angle_gamma   90.00
#
_symmetry.space_group_name_H-M   'P 1'
#
loop_
_entity.id
_entity.type
_entity.pdbx_description
1 polymer ?
#
loop_
_entity_poly.entity_id
_entity_poly.type
_entity_poly.pdbx_seq_one_letter_code
_entity_poly.pdbx_strand_id
1 'polypeptide(L)'
;MEILKELEIQGKKVVIYKGKGRHLINAQIKANSTDELIWALITELVEIDGKRVALEDIYEMDLAFVLQLQNVFAETYLPFLSPQRTSLHSANTQDGASQS
;
A
#
# COMPACT_ATOMS: atom_id res chain seq x y z
N MET A 1 -3.45 14.60 4.06
CA MET A 1 -3.09 13.50 4.99
C MET A 1 -1.58 13.30 4.91
N GLU A 2 -0.97 12.44 5.72
CA GLU A 2 0.47 12.12 5.60
C GLU A 2 0.71 11.31 4.31
N ILE A 3 1.67 11.72 3.47
CA ILE A 3 2.05 11.00 2.26
C ILE A 3 2.84 9.75 2.66
N LEU A 4 2.45 8.59 2.12
CA LEU A 4 3.15 7.32 2.32
C LEU A 4 4.03 6.97 1.12
N LYS A 5 3.57 7.27 -0.10
CA LYS A 5 4.33 7.10 -1.34
C LYS A 5 3.91 8.14 -2.36
N GLU A 6 4.86 8.64 -3.14
CA GLU A 6 4.65 9.52 -4.28
C GLU A 6 5.48 8.99 -5.45
N LEU A 7 4.88 8.89 -6.63
CA LEU A 7 5.51 8.37 -7.84
C LEU A 7 4.82 8.89 -9.09
N GLU A 8 5.42 8.64 -10.24
CA GLU A 8 4.80 8.88 -11.55
C GLU A 8 4.46 7.55 -12.22
N ILE A 9 3.24 7.44 -12.76
CA ILE A 9 2.79 6.31 -13.57
C ILE A 9 2.32 6.88 -14.92
N GLN A 10 2.97 6.48 -16.02
CA GLN A 10 2.63 6.94 -17.37
C GLN A 10 2.46 8.47 -17.49
N GLY A 11 3.34 9.27 -16.86
CA GLY A 11 3.26 10.73 -16.90
C GLY A 11 2.25 11.37 -15.94
N LYS A 12 1.50 10.58 -15.17
CA LYS A 12 0.55 11.07 -14.15
C LYS A 12 1.18 10.96 -12.77
N LYS A 13 1.06 12.02 -11.98
CA LYS A 13 1.55 12.02 -10.60
C LYS A 13 0.56 11.28 -9.71
N VAL A 14 1.02 10.21 -9.06
CA VAL A 14 0.24 9.40 -8.12
C VAL A 14 0.76 9.60 -6.71
N VAL A 15 -0.15 9.90 -5.78
CA VAL A 15 0.15 10.06 -4.36
C VAL A 15 -0.69 9.08 -3.57
N ILE A 16 -0.04 8.22 -2.78
CA ILE A 16 -0.67 7.29 -1.86
C ILE A 16 -0.48 7.82 -0.44
N TYR A 17 -1.58 8.02 0.26
CA TYR A 17 -1.59 8.56 1.61
C TYR A 17 -1.63 7.47 2.66
N LYS A 18 -0.97 7.70 3.79
CA LYS A 18 -1.07 6.83 4.96
C LYS A 18 -2.51 6.75 5.45
N GLY A 19 -2.99 5.52 5.55
CA GLY A 19 -4.36 5.22 5.95
C GLY A 19 -4.57 5.30 7.46
N LYS A 20 -5.84 5.47 7.86
CA LYS A 20 -6.32 5.27 9.23
C LYS A 20 -7.44 4.23 9.15
N GLY A 21 -7.74 3.56 10.26
CA GLY A 21 -8.79 2.52 10.29
C GLY A 21 -10.14 2.97 9.73
N ARG A 22 -10.51 4.25 9.93
CA ARG A 22 -11.72 4.84 9.33
C ARG A 22 -11.78 4.74 7.80
N HIS A 23 -10.64 4.82 7.09
CA HIS A 23 -10.63 4.74 5.63
C HIS A 23 -10.93 3.31 5.17
N LEU A 24 -10.43 2.30 5.91
CA LEU A 24 -10.80 0.91 5.68
C LEU A 24 -12.28 0.66 5.96
N ILE A 25 -12.80 1.16 7.08
CA ILE A 25 -14.22 1.02 7.44
C ILE A 25 -15.11 1.70 6.39
N ASN A 26 -14.76 2.92 5.96
CA ASN A 26 -15.48 3.62 4.90
C ASN A 26 -15.45 2.84 3.58
N ALA A 27 -14.30 2.28 3.20
CA ALA A 27 -14.18 1.45 2.01
C ALA A 27 -15.03 0.18 2.10
N GLN A 28 -15.07 -0.48 3.27
CA GLN A 28 -15.92 -1.65 3.53
C GLN A 28 -17.41 -1.32 3.43
N ILE A 29 -17.84 -0.14 3.89
CA ILE A 29 -19.23 0.31 3.76
C ILE A 29 -19.62 0.54 2.30
N LYS A 30 -18.67 1.03 1.47
CA LYS A 30 -18.90 1.32 0.05
C LYS A 30 -18.85 0.08 -0.84
N ALA A 31 -18.08 -0.93 -0.47
CA ALA A 31 -17.83 -2.12 -1.27
C ALA A 31 -18.88 -3.21 -1.05
N ASN A 32 -19.32 -3.85 -2.14
CA ASN A 32 -20.24 -5.00 -2.08
C ASN A 32 -19.50 -6.35 -2.05
N SER A 33 -18.19 -6.34 -2.28
CA SER A 33 -17.34 -7.53 -2.33
C SER A 33 -15.90 -7.23 -1.89
N THR A 34 -15.13 -8.27 -1.64
CA THR A 34 -13.68 -8.13 -1.35
C THR A 34 -12.92 -7.55 -2.55
N ASP A 35 -13.36 -7.85 -3.78
CA ASP A 35 -12.74 -7.31 -4.99
C ASP A 35 -13.03 -5.81 -5.15
N GLU A 36 -14.21 -5.34 -4.72
CA GLU A 36 -14.53 -3.91 -4.68
C GLU A 36 -13.83 -3.17 -3.55
N LEU A 37 -13.49 -3.86 -2.45
CA LEU A 37 -12.86 -3.24 -1.28
C LEU A 37 -11.53 -2.56 -1.64
N ILE A 38 -10.70 -3.20 -2.47
CA ILE A 38 -9.40 -2.62 -2.84
C ILE A 38 -9.58 -1.31 -3.62
N TRP A 39 -10.57 -1.27 -4.51
CA TRP A 39 -10.89 -0.08 -5.30
C TRP A 39 -11.48 1.02 -4.43
N ALA A 40 -12.43 0.68 -3.55
CA ALA A 40 -12.97 1.62 -2.59
C ALA A 40 -11.84 2.21 -1.70
N LEU A 41 -10.87 1.39 -1.30
CA LEU A 41 -9.74 1.86 -0.50
C LEU A 41 -8.79 2.76 -1.30
N ILE A 42 -8.56 2.46 -2.57
CA ILE A 42 -7.81 3.33 -3.50
C ILE A 42 -8.50 4.71 -3.59
N THR A 43 -9.83 4.78 -3.73
CA THR A 43 -10.54 6.07 -3.76
C THR A 43 -10.38 6.90 -2.48
N GLU A 44 -10.24 6.24 -1.32
CA GLU A 44 -10.03 6.91 -0.03
C GLU A 44 -8.59 7.44 0.15
N LEU A 45 -7.60 6.80 -0.48
CA LEU A 45 -6.18 6.96 -0.11
C LEU A 45 -5.28 7.40 -1.26
N VAL A 46 -5.79 7.51 -2.48
CA VAL A 46 -5.00 7.89 -3.64
C VAL A 46 -5.43 9.24 -4.20
N GLU A 47 -4.45 10.01 -4.67
CA GLU A 47 -4.64 11.15 -5.57
C GLU A 47 -3.87 10.93 -6.87
N ILE A 48 -4.47 11.36 -7.97
CA ILE A 48 -3.86 11.38 -9.30
C ILE A 48 -3.91 12.82 -9.81
N ASP A 49 -2.76 13.38 -10.17
CA ASP A 49 -2.61 14.77 -10.60
C ASP A 49 -3.25 15.79 -9.63
N GLY A 50 -3.11 15.52 -8.33
CA GLY A 50 -3.64 16.37 -7.25
C GLY A 50 -5.15 16.25 -7.02
N LYS A 51 -5.83 15.30 -7.68
CA LYS A 51 -7.26 15.05 -7.49
C LYS A 51 -7.50 13.70 -6.85
N ARG A 52 -8.45 13.65 -5.92
CA ARG A 52 -8.97 12.37 -5.42
C ARG A 52 -9.58 11.59 -6.55
N VAL A 53 -9.23 10.30 -6.64
CA VAL A 53 -9.76 9.43 -7.68
C VAL A 53 -11.17 8.98 -7.29
N ALA A 54 -12.15 9.19 -8.16
CA ALA A 54 -13.46 8.55 -8.02
C ALA A 54 -13.43 7.15 -8.65
N LEU A 55 -14.37 6.29 -8.27
CA LEU A 55 -14.43 4.93 -8.83
C LEU A 55 -14.81 4.97 -10.31
N GLU A 56 -15.70 5.89 -10.68
CA GLU A 56 -16.14 6.14 -12.04
C GLU A 56 -14.98 6.58 -12.93
N ASP A 57 -14.05 7.38 -12.39
CA ASP A 57 -12.85 7.80 -13.13
C ASP A 57 -11.95 6.60 -13.45
N ILE A 58 -11.82 5.64 -12.53
CA ILE A 58 -10.99 4.44 -12.72
C ILE A 58 -11.52 3.58 -13.88
N TYR A 59 -12.85 3.50 -14.06
CA TYR A 59 -13.45 2.71 -15.13
C TYR A 59 -13.09 3.21 -16.53
N GLU A 60 -12.86 4.52 -16.67
CA GLU A 60 -12.53 5.18 -17.94
C GLU A 60 -11.00 5.35 -18.13
N MET A 61 -10.18 4.94 -17.17
CA MET A 61 -8.72 5.01 -17.27
C MET A 61 -8.15 3.91 -18.18
N ASP A 62 -6.94 4.16 -18.69
CA ASP A 62 -6.17 3.14 -19.40
C ASP A 62 -5.95 1.89 -18.53
N LEU A 63 -6.24 0.71 -19.08
CA LEU A 63 -6.15 -0.55 -18.36
C LEU A 63 -4.73 -0.80 -17.82
N ALA A 64 -3.69 -0.49 -18.59
CA ALA A 64 -2.32 -0.70 -18.14
C ALA A 64 -1.96 0.25 -17.00
N PHE A 65 -2.50 1.48 -17.00
CA PHE A 65 -2.37 2.41 -15.88
C PHE A 65 -3.06 1.86 -14.63
N VAL A 66 -4.30 1.39 -14.74
CA VAL A 66 -5.08 0.86 -13.61
C VAL A 66 -4.40 -0.36 -12.97
N LEU A 67 -3.89 -1.29 -13.79
CA LEU A 67 -3.16 -2.46 -13.30
C LEU A 67 -1.86 -2.07 -12.57
N GLN A 68 -1.12 -1.09 -13.10
CA GLN A 68 0.07 -0.56 -12.42
C GLN A 68 -0.29 0.12 -11.09
N LEU A 69 -1.35 0.92 -11.08
CA LEU A 69 -1.83 1.57 -9.86
C LEU A 69 -2.20 0.55 -8.78
N GLN A 70 -2.92 -0.51 -9.14
CA GLN A 70 -3.30 -1.59 -8.22
C GLN A 70 -2.08 -2.27 -7.62
N ASN A 71 -1.08 -2.62 -8.44
CA ASN A 71 0.16 -3.25 -7.97
C ASN A 71 0.93 -2.33 -7.02
N VAL A 72 1.13 -1.07 -7.40
CA VAL A 72 1.85 -0.10 -6.58
C VAL A 72 1.14 0.11 -5.24
N PHE A 73 -0.19 0.18 -5.26
CA PHE A 73 -0.98 0.30 -4.03
C PHE A 73 -0.79 -0.92 -3.12
N ALA A 74 -0.90 -2.14 -3.67
CA ALA A 74 -0.69 -3.37 -2.92
C ALA A 74 0.72 -3.46 -2.32
N GLU A 75 1.76 -3.18 -3.10
CA GLU A 75 3.16 -3.16 -2.65
C GLU A 75 3.40 -2.14 -1.53
N THR A 76 2.74 -0.98 -1.60
CA THR A 76 2.87 0.06 -0.58
C THR A 76 2.33 -0.40 0.78
N TYR A 77 1.32 -1.26 0.79
CA TYR A 77 0.71 -1.76 2.03
C TYR A 77 1.15 -3.17 2.43
N LEU A 78 1.81 -3.92 1.55
CA LEU A 78 2.28 -5.28 1.80
C LEU A 78 3.12 -5.42 3.10
N PRO A 79 4.04 -4.50 3.45
CA PRO A 79 4.83 -4.60 4.68
C PRO A 79 3.99 -4.63 5.96
N PHE A 80 2.77 -4.08 5.94
CA PHE A 80 1.87 -4.09 7.10
C PHE A 80 1.07 -5.39 7.22
N LEU A 81 0.90 -6.14 6.12
CA LEU A 81 0.21 -7.43 6.10
C LEU A 81 1.16 -8.59 6.40
N SER A 82 2.44 -8.42 6.08
CA SER A 82 3.51 -9.38 6.36
C SER A 82 4.60 -8.70 7.18
N PRO A 83 4.43 -8.55 8.52
CA PRO A 83 5.51 -8.05 9.35
C PRO A 83 6.67 -9.05 9.23
N GLN A 84 7.75 -8.66 8.54
CA GLN A 84 9.00 -9.40 8.63
C GLN A 84 9.37 -9.48 10.10
N ARG A 85 9.52 -10.70 10.63
CA ARG A 85 10.16 -10.92 11.92
C ARG A 85 11.58 -10.40 11.76
N THR A 86 11.87 -9.22 12.31
CA THR A 86 13.23 -8.75 12.47
C THR A 86 13.95 -9.78 13.34
N SER A 87 14.75 -10.67 12.73
CA SER A 87 15.62 -11.57 13.48
C SER A 87 16.68 -10.70 14.14
N LEU A 88 16.55 -10.47 15.46
CA LEU A 88 17.63 -9.94 16.27
C LEU A 88 18.81 -10.90 16.15
N HIS A 89 19.89 -10.42 15.53
CA HIS A 89 21.16 -11.11 15.41
C HIS A 89 21.67 -11.37 16.84
N SER A 90 21.60 -12.61 17.32
CA SER A 90 22.30 -13.02 18.53
C SER A 90 23.79 -12.92 18.25
N ALA A 91 24.44 -11.91 18.81
CA ALA A 91 25.89 -11.79 18.82
C ALA A 91 26.46 -13.04 19.51
N ASN A 92 27.20 -13.81 18.73
CA ASN A 92 27.98 -14.96 19.16
C ASN A 92 29.18 -14.46 19.96
N THR A 93 29.14 -14.57 21.29
CA THR A 93 30.35 -14.46 22.11
C THR A 93 30.91 -15.88 22.26
N GLN A 94 31.87 -16.22 21.39
CA GLN A 94 32.80 -17.31 21.65
C GLN A 94 33.62 -16.92 22.88
N ASP A 95 33.46 -17.67 23.96
CA ASP A 95 34.28 -17.54 25.15
C ASP A 95 34.77 -18.93 25.58
N GLY A 96 36.08 -19.04 25.81
CA GLY A 96 36.75 -20.10 26.58
C GLY A 96 36.92 -21.44 25.88
N ALA A 97 38.07 -21.73 25.26
CA ALA A 97 39.30 -22.22 25.93
C ALA A 97 39.29 -23.74 26.18
N SER A 98 40.28 -24.37 25.53
CA SER A 98 40.70 -25.75 25.62
C SER A 98 40.66 -26.34 27.03
N GLN A 99 40.18 -27.57 27.16
CA GLN A 99 40.69 -28.48 28.18
C GLN A 99 41.02 -29.84 27.56
N SER A 100 42.33 -30.07 27.60
CA SER A 100 43.13 -31.29 27.70
C SER A 100 42.43 -32.62 27.91
#